data_AF-D4JFQ4-F1
#
_entry.id   AF-D4JFQ4-F1
#
_cell.length_a   1.000
_cell.length_b   1.000
_cell.length_c   1.000
_cell.angle_alpha   90.00
_cell.angle_beta   90.00
_cell.angle_gamma   90.00
#
_symmetry.space_group_name_H-M   'P 1'
#
loop_
_entity.id
_entity.type
_entity.pdbx_description
1 polymer ?
#
loop_
_entity_poly.entity_id
_entity_poly.type
_entity_poly.pdbx_seq_one_letter_code
_entity_poly.pdbx_strand_id
1 'polypeptide(L)'
;MQLSIITDQINQDFETALQIIHEHGYKYIEIHNVFSKSIEECNDKEVKKIKELVQRYEVKVTNIASTIFFLCPLYENDQVTLFNPEFYSIKGNVHAFKVS
;
A
#
# COMPACT_ATOMS: atom_id res chain seq x y z
N MET A 1 -5.89 -12.45 -18.31
CA MET A 1 -6.22 -11.36 -17.37
C MET A 1 -6.29 -11.96 -15.98
N GLN A 2 -5.64 -11.37 -14.97
CA GLN A 2 -5.67 -11.83 -13.58
C GLN A 2 -6.37 -10.75 -12.73
N LEU A 3 -7.28 -11.17 -11.84
CA LEU A 3 -8.02 -10.25 -10.96
C LEU A 3 -7.26 -10.09 -9.64
N SER A 4 -7.07 -8.85 -9.20
CA SER A 4 -6.45 -8.49 -7.93
C SER A 4 -7.43 -7.69 -7.07
N ILE A 5 -7.34 -7.85 -5.75
CA ILE A 5 -8.20 -7.19 -4.77
C ILE A 5 -7.37 -6.35 -3.80
N ILE A 6 -7.81 -5.13 -3.51
CA ILE A 6 -7.21 -4.26 -2.49
C ILE A 6 -7.70 -4.73 -1.11
N THR A 7 -6.79 -5.15 -0.23
CA THR A 7 -7.16 -5.85 1.01
C THR A 7 -7.98 -5.00 1.97
N ASP A 8 -7.63 -3.72 2.13
CA ASP A 8 -8.29 -2.81 3.09
C ASP A 8 -9.71 -2.39 2.67
N GLN A 9 -10.09 -2.63 1.40
CA GLN A 9 -11.46 -2.45 0.90
C GLN A 9 -12.37 -3.64 1.23
N ILE A 10 -11.79 -4.79 1.56
CA ILE A 10 -12.53 -5.98 2.01
C ILE A 10 -12.69 -5.95 3.53
N ASN A 11 -11.59 -5.74 4.25
CA ASN A 11 -11.60 -5.59 5.71
C ASN A 11 -10.37 -4.81 6.18
N GLN A 12 -10.53 -4.02 7.25
CA GLN A 12 -9.42 -3.30 7.87
C GLN A 12 -8.47 -4.22 8.65
N ASP A 13 -8.97 -5.34 9.17
CA ASP A 13 -8.11 -6.40 9.71
C ASP A 13 -7.53 -7.23 8.56
N PHE A 14 -6.20 -7.21 8.45
CA PHE A 14 -5.49 -7.80 7.31
C PHE A 14 -5.68 -9.32 7.22
N GLU A 15 -5.63 -10.03 8.35
CA GLU A 15 -5.80 -11.49 8.36
C GLU A 15 -7.24 -11.88 7.96
N THR A 16 -8.24 -11.14 8.47
CA THR A 16 -9.64 -11.31 8.09
C THR A 16 -9.87 -11.05 6.60
N ALA A 17 -9.26 -9.99 6.04
CA ALA A 17 -9.34 -9.70 4.61
C ALA A 17 -8.78 -10.86 3.77
N LEU A 18 -7.60 -11.38 4.14
CA LEU A 18 -6.97 -12.51 3.45
C LEU A 18 -7.80 -13.78 3.51
N GLN A 19 -8.41 -14.06 4.67
CA GLN A 19 -9.31 -15.20 4.81
C GLN A 19 -10.49 -15.10 3.84
N ILE A 20 -11.19 -13.96 3.80
CA ILE A 20 -12.33 -13.74 2.91
C ILE A 20 -11.89 -13.87 1.44
N ILE A 21 -10.76 -13.25 1.06
CA ILE A 21 -10.22 -13.29 -0.31
C ILE A 21 -9.93 -14.74 -0.73
N HIS A 22 -9.29 -15.52 0.14
CA HIS A 22 -8.99 -16.92 -0.09
C HIS A 22 -10.25 -17.78 -0.24
N GLU A 23 -11.22 -17.63 0.67
CA GLU A 23 -12.51 -18.35 0.63
C GLU A 23 -13.29 -18.08 -0.66
N HIS A 24 -13.14 -16.89 -1.26
CA HIS A 24 -13.75 -16.52 -2.53
C HIS A 24 -12.92 -16.91 -3.77
N GLY A 25 -11.78 -17.59 -3.59
CA GLY A 25 -10.96 -18.15 -4.67
C GLY A 25 -10.05 -17.14 -5.39
N TYR A 26 -9.86 -15.95 -4.83
CA TYR A 26 -8.93 -14.96 -5.39
C TYR A 26 -7.48 -15.28 -5.00
N LYS A 27 -6.56 -15.01 -5.93
CA LYS A 27 -5.14 -15.37 -5.78
C LYS A 27 -4.19 -14.18 -5.72
N TYR A 28 -4.67 -12.98 -6.06
CA TYR A 28 -3.82 -11.80 -6.20
C TYR A 28 -4.37 -10.67 -5.35
N ILE A 29 -3.48 -9.98 -4.65
CA ILE A 29 -3.82 -8.90 -3.73
C ILE A 29 -2.96 -7.67 -3.96
N GLU A 30 -3.57 -6.53 -3.63
CA GLU A 30 -2.93 -5.24 -3.48
C GLU A 30 -2.95 -4.82 -2.02
N ILE A 31 -1.81 -4.32 -1.54
CA ILE A 31 -1.65 -3.89 -0.15
C ILE A 31 -1.44 -2.38 -0.13
N HIS A 32 -2.32 -1.67 0.57
CA HIS A 32 -2.26 -0.23 0.80
C HIS A 32 -2.02 0.06 2.28
N ASN A 33 -2.98 -0.30 3.14
CA ASN A 33 -2.86 -0.23 4.59
C ASN A 33 -2.84 -1.62 5.23
N VAL A 34 -2.05 -1.76 6.29
CA VAL A 34 -1.96 -2.97 7.12
C VAL A 34 -1.70 -2.55 8.55
N PHE A 35 -2.35 -3.23 9.51
CA PHE A 35 -2.17 -2.96 10.95
C PHE A 35 -2.44 -1.50 11.34
N SER A 36 -3.50 -0.92 10.75
CA SER A 36 -3.95 0.46 10.98
C SER A 36 -2.95 1.56 10.57
N LYS A 37 -2.04 1.25 9.65
CA LYS A 37 -1.07 2.20 9.10
C LYS A 37 -0.74 1.92 7.64
N SER A 38 -0.07 2.88 7.01
CA SER A 38 0.44 2.71 5.65
C SER A 38 1.49 1.58 5.61
N ILE A 39 1.52 0.84 4.50
CA ILE A 39 2.53 -0.19 4.24
C ILE A 39 3.98 0.33 4.31
N GLU A 40 4.19 1.64 4.11
CA GLU A 40 5.51 2.29 4.22
C GLU A 40 6.02 2.38 5.66
N GLU A 41 5.12 2.37 6.63
CA GLU A 41 5.43 2.50 8.06
C GLU A 41 5.64 1.12 8.72
N CYS A 42 5.52 0.04 7.95
CA CYS A 42 5.77 -1.31 8.44
C CYS A 42 7.26 -1.53 8.73
N ASN A 43 7.57 -1.99 9.93
CA ASN A 43 8.90 -2.43 10.31
C ASN A 43 9.17 -3.89 9.85
N ASP A 44 10.41 -4.34 9.96
CA ASP A 44 10.82 -5.69 9.55
C ASP A 44 10.00 -6.83 10.18
N LYS A 45 9.55 -6.67 11.43
CA LYS A 45 8.74 -7.69 12.12
C LYS A 45 7.35 -7.77 11.49
N GLU A 46 6.75 -6.62 11.20
CA GLU A 46 5.44 -6.54 10.54
C GLU A 46 5.52 -7.04 9.10
N VAL A 47 6.57 -6.69 8.35
CA VAL A 47 6.80 -7.22 7.00
C VAL A 47 6.94 -8.74 7.01
N LYS A 48 7.64 -9.32 8.00
CA LYS A 48 7.71 -10.78 8.17
C LYS A 48 6.32 -11.37 8.46
N LYS A 49 5.55 -10.75 9.35
CA LYS A 49 4.18 -11.18 9.65
C LYS A 49 3.27 -11.13 8.42
N ILE A 50 3.38 -10.08 7.60
CA ILE A 50 2.66 -9.97 6.33
C ILE A 50 3.03 -11.13 5.41
N LYS A 51 4.32 -11.43 5.24
CA LYS A 51 4.79 -12.55 4.42
C LYS A 51 4.25 -13.90 4.90
N GLU A 52 4.26 -14.14 6.21
CA GLU A 52 3.71 -15.36 6.82
C GLU A 52 2.22 -15.52 6.52
N LEU A 53 1.43 -14.43 6.64
CA LEU A 53 0.00 -14.45 6.37
C LEU A 53 -0.29 -14.66 4.89
N VAL A 54 0.39 -13.94 4.00
CA VAL A 54 0.24 -14.10 2.55
C VAL A 54 0.52 -15.54 2.12
N GLN A 55 1.55 -16.18 2.68
CA GLN A 55 1.86 -17.58 2.44
C GLN A 55 0.78 -18.52 3.00
N ARG A 56 0.31 -18.26 4.23
CA ARG A 56 -0.74 -19.06 4.89
C ARG A 56 -2.03 -19.12 4.08
N TYR A 57 -2.45 -18.01 3.49
CA TYR A 57 -3.68 -17.92 2.68
C TYR A 57 -3.44 -18.15 1.19
N GLU A 58 -2.23 -18.57 0.79
CA GLU A 58 -1.87 -18.92 -0.60
C GLU A 58 -2.18 -17.83 -1.65
N VAL A 59 -2.14 -16.57 -1.23
CA VAL A 59 -2.31 -15.40 -2.11
C VAL A 59 -0.96 -14.83 -2.53
N LYS A 60 -0.96 -14.02 -3.60
CA LYS A 60 0.24 -13.36 -4.13
C LYS A 60 0.05 -11.86 -4.13
N VAL A 61 1.01 -11.14 -3.55
CA VAL A 61 1.06 -9.68 -3.63
C VAL A 61 1.47 -9.28 -5.04
N THR A 62 0.62 -8.52 -5.74
CA THR A 62 0.89 -8.01 -7.09
C THR A 62 1.17 -6.51 -7.12
N ASN A 63 0.67 -5.78 -6.12
CA ASN A 63 0.87 -4.34 -6.01
C ASN A 63 1.04 -3.92 -4.54
N ILE A 64 1.91 -2.95 -4.33
CA ILE A 64 2.07 -2.23 -3.05
C ILE A 64 1.70 -0.79 -3.37
N ALA A 65 0.52 -0.36 -2.91
CA ALA A 65 -0.02 0.95 -3.18
C ALA A 65 0.61 1.98 -2.23
N SER A 66 1.89 2.29 -2.44
CA SER A 66 2.58 3.29 -1.64
C SER A 66 2.11 4.71 -2.03
N THR A 67 1.78 5.52 -1.05
CA THR A 67 1.57 6.98 -1.15
C THR A 67 2.84 7.78 -1.43
N ILE A 68 4.01 7.14 -1.53
CA ILE A 68 5.33 7.76 -1.82
C ILE A 68 5.30 8.82 -2.93
N PHE A 69 4.50 8.64 -3.99
CA PHE A 69 4.44 9.58 -5.12
C PHE A 69 3.20 10.47 -5.15
N PHE A 70 2.27 10.34 -4.20
CA PHE A 70 0.92 10.95 -4.30
C PHE A 70 0.51 11.85 -3.12
N LEU A 71 1.45 12.27 -2.27
CA LEU A 71 1.15 13.29 -1.25
C LEU A 71 1.11 14.67 -1.92
N CYS A 72 -0.05 15.01 -2.49
CA CYS A 72 -0.36 16.32 -3.04
C CYS A 72 -1.08 17.16 -1.97
N PRO A 73 -0.50 18.29 -1.51
CA PRO A 73 -1.25 19.28 -0.73
C PRO A 73 -2.48 19.70 -1.52
N LEU A 74 -3.69 19.49 -0.98
CA LEU A 74 -4.93 19.93 -1.63
C LEU A 74 -5.24 21.39 -1.28
N TYR A 75 -4.75 21.85 -0.13
CA TYR A 75 -4.92 23.21 0.37
C TYR A 75 -3.57 23.86 0.68
N GLU A 76 -3.53 25.20 0.65
CA GLU A 76 -2.29 25.98 0.88
C GLU A 76 -1.59 25.68 2.21
N ASN A 77 -2.36 25.27 3.23
CA ASN A 77 -1.85 25.00 4.57
C ASN A 77 -1.57 23.51 4.83
N ASP A 78 -1.78 22.63 3.84
CA ASP A 78 -1.50 21.21 3.99
C ASP A 78 0.01 20.98 4.09
N GLN A 79 0.43 20.30 5.16
CA GLN A 79 1.82 19.91 5.37
C GLN A 79 1.97 18.43 5.09
N VAL A 80 2.86 18.08 4.17
CA VAL A 80 3.26 16.69 3.92
C VAL A 80 4.25 16.27 5.01
N THR A 81 3.79 15.51 6.02
CA THR A 81 4.56 15.18 7.23
C THR A 81 4.86 13.69 7.40
N LEU A 82 4.19 12.81 6.66
CA LEU A 82 4.34 11.34 6.75
C LEU A 82 5.34 10.78 5.71
N PHE A 83 6.43 11.50 5.46
CA PHE A 83 7.44 11.03 4.50
C PHE A 83 8.62 10.43 5.24
N ASN A 84 8.88 9.14 5.02
CA ASN A 84 10.09 8.51 5.52
C ASN A 84 11.30 9.01 4.70
N PRO A 85 12.28 9.71 5.33
CA PRO A 85 13.39 10.33 4.62
C PRO A 85 14.35 9.32 3.97
N GLU A 86 14.27 8.05 4.33
CA GLU A 86 15.06 6.97 3.72
C GLU A 86 14.63 6.67 2.26
N PHE A 87 13.44 7.12 1.84
CA PHE A 87 13.00 6.97 0.46
C PHE A 87 13.52 8.09 -0.44
N TYR A 88 14.18 7.69 -1.54
CA TYR A 88 14.57 8.62 -2.60
C TYR A 88 13.33 9.29 -3.20
N SER A 89 13.23 10.61 -3.03
CA SER A 89 12.09 11.41 -3.43
C SER A 89 12.50 12.63 -4.24
N ILE A 90 11.73 12.93 -5.28
CA ILE A 90 11.91 14.12 -6.12
C ILE A 90 10.71 15.03 -5.87
N LYS A 91 10.96 16.23 -5.33
CA LYS A 91 9.93 17.27 -5.19
C LYS A 91 9.94 18.14 -6.45
N GLY A 92 8.78 18.34 -7.06
CA GLY A 92 8.63 19.16 -8.26
C GLY A 92 7.23 19.76 -8.38
N ASN A 93 7.08 20.78 -9.21
CA ASN A 93 5.79 21.36 -9.57
C ASN A 93 5.39 20.86 -10.96
N VAL A 94 4.14 20.40 -11.12
CA VAL A 94 3.58 19.97 -12.43
C VAL A 94 3.71 21.05 -13.51
N HIS A 95 3.69 22.33 -13.14
CA HIS A 95 3.85 23.45 -14.07
C HIS A 95 5.31 23.66 -14.55
N ALA A 96 6.29 23.03 -13.92
CA ALA A 96 7.70 23.16 -14.29
C ALA A 96 8.11 22.26 -15.47
N PHE A 97 7.31 21.24 -15.81
CA PHE A 97 7.54 20.38 -16.96
C PHE A 97 6.95 20.99 -18.24
N LYS A 98 7.55 22.07 -18.73
CA LYS A 98 7.45 22.37 -20.17
C LYS A 98 8.42 21.44 -20.88
N VAL A 99 7.88 20.36 -21.46
CA VAL A 99 8.60 19.55 -22.45
C VAL A 99 8.88 20.48 -23.63
N SER A 100 10.13 20.92 -23.73
CA SER A 100 10.69 21.62 -24.89
C SER A 100 10.97 20.63 -26.01
#